data_AF-A0A6P4AXR9-F1
#
_entry.id   AF-A0A6P4AXR9-F1
#
_cell.length_a   1.000
_cell.length_b   1.000
_cell.length_c   1.000
_cell.angle_alpha   90.00
_cell.angle_beta   90.00
_cell.angle_gamma   90.00
#
_symmetry.space_group_name_H-M   'P 1'
#
loop_
_entity.id
_entity.type
_entity.pdbx_description
1 polymer ?
#
loop_
_entity_poly.entity_id
_entity_poly.type
_entity_poly.pdbx_seq_one_letter_code
_entity_poly.pdbx_strand_id
1 'polypeptide(L)'
;MKEVIQKEVMKLWEVEIIYPISDSLWEVVPKKGRMIVIKNEKNELIPTRTVTGRPMCIDYRRLNNATRNDHFLLPFIDQMLERLAGHTFYCFLDGYFGYNHIAVDL
;
A
#
# COMPACT_ATOMS: atom_id res chain seq x y z
N MET A 1 -16.25 -10.67 5.19
CA MET A 1 -15.28 -9.55 5.34
C MET A 1 -14.07 -9.96 6.17
N LYS A 2 -14.26 -10.54 7.37
CA LYS A 2 -13.18 -11.17 8.13
C LYS A 2 -12.42 -12.23 7.31
N GLU A 3 -13.12 -13.06 6.55
CA GLU A 3 -12.50 -14.09 5.68
C GLU A 3 -11.61 -13.50 4.57
N VAL A 4 -12.02 -12.39 3.95
CA VAL A 4 -11.22 -11.72 2.91
C VAL A 4 -9.95 -11.12 3.52
N ILE A 5 -10.07 -10.52 4.71
CA ILE A 5 -8.95 -9.97 5.48
C ILE A 5 -7.98 -11.09 5.86
N GLN A 6 -8.49 -12.20 6.39
CA GLN A 6 -7.68 -13.37 6.74
C GLN A 6 -6.95 -13.95 5.53
N LYS A 7 -7.61 -14.08 4.38
CA LYS A 7 -6.98 -14.58 3.16
C LYS A 7 -5.82 -13.69 2.69
N GLU A 8 -5.97 -12.36 2.76
CA GLU A 8 -4.88 -11.45 2.39
C GLU A 8 -3.74 -11.45 3.41
N VAL A 9 -4.05 -11.53 4.71
CA VAL A 9 -3.02 -11.67 5.78
C VAL A 9 -2.22 -12.95 5.59
N MET A 10 -2.88 -14.08 5.31
CA MET A 10 -2.19 -15.35 5.08
C MET A 10 -1.26 -15.29 3.86
N LYS A 11 -1.66 -14.63 2.78
CA LYS A 11 -0.77 -14.43 1.62
C LYS A 11 0.49 -13.64 1.99
N LEU A 12 0.33 -12.55 2.75
CA LEU A 12 1.46 -11.70 3.18
C LEU A 12 2.38 -12.44 4.16
N TRP A 13 1.80 -13.27 5.01
CA TRP A 13 2.53 -14.17 5.90
C TRP A 13 3.36 -15.20 5.13
N GLU A 14 2.75 -15.86 4.14
CA GLU A 14 3.41 -16.90 3.33
C GLU A 14 4.62 -16.38 2.55
N VAL A 15 4.64 -15.10 2.21
CA VAL A 15 5.78 -14.43 1.55
C VAL A 15 6.68 -13.68 2.53
N GLU A 16 6.54 -13.91 3.83
CA GLU A 16 7.38 -13.35 4.91
C GLU A 16 7.39 -11.80 4.98
N ILE A 17 6.36 -11.13 4.44
CA ILE A 17 6.22 -9.67 4.57
C ILE A 17 5.74 -9.27 5.96
N ILE A 18 4.98 -10.15 6.64
CA ILE A 18 4.49 -9.92 8.00
C ILE A 18 4.74 -11.15 8.87
N TYR A 19 4.90 -10.93 10.18
CA TYR A 19 5.08 -11.95 11.21
C TYR A 19 4.21 -11.62 12.44
N PRO A 20 4.03 -12.55 13.40
CA PRO A 20 3.07 -12.39 14.47
C PRO A 20 3.79 -11.75 15.66
N ILE A 21 3.13 -10.79 16.30
CA ILE A 21 3.66 -10.13 17.50
C ILE A 21 2.64 -10.35 18.62
N SER A 22 3.10 -10.89 19.75
CA SER A 22 2.25 -11.17 20.91
C SER A 22 1.88 -9.88 21.67
N ASP A 23 2.81 -8.93 21.78
CA ASP A 23 2.73 -7.82 22.74
C ASP A 23 2.90 -6.44 22.07
N SER A 24 2.09 -6.16 21.04
CA SER A 24 2.08 -4.82 20.44
C SER A 24 1.28 -3.84 21.30
N LEU A 25 1.93 -2.79 21.81
CA LEU A 25 1.26 -1.66 22.45
C LEU A 25 0.40 -0.83 21.47
N TRP A 26 0.55 -1.09 20.16
CA TRP A 26 -0.10 -0.38 19.08
C TRP A 26 -1.32 -1.15 18.57
N GLU A 27 -2.51 -0.55 18.67
CA GLU A 27 -3.71 -1.07 18.04
C GLU A 27 -3.75 -0.70 16.55
N VAL A 28 -3.79 -1.71 15.68
CA VAL A 28 -3.90 -1.53 14.23
C VAL A 28 -5.37 -1.67 13.81
N VAL A 29 -5.94 -0.61 13.25
CA VAL A 29 -7.31 -0.64 12.70
C VAL A 29 -7.24 -0.80 11.17
N PRO A 30 -7.68 -1.94 10.61
CA PRO A 30 -7.77 -2.09 9.17
C PRO A 30 -8.85 -1.17 8.62
N LYS A 31 -8.47 -0.26 7.73
CA LYS A 31 -9.39 0.66 7.08
C LYS A 31 -10.13 -0.05 5.97
N LYS A 32 -11.46 0.01 6.02
CA LYS A 32 -12.33 -0.48 4.95
C LYS A 32 -12.11 0.38 3.71
N GLY A 33 -11.39 -0.14 2.72
CA GLY A 33 -11.27 0.50 1.40
C GLY A 33 -12.67 0.77 0.84
N ARG A 34 -12.94 2.03 0.44
CA ARG A 34 -14.27 2.50 -0.01
C ARG A 34 -14.89 1.50 -0.99
N MET A 35 -16.02 0.90 -0.61
CA MET A 35 -16.84 0.07 -1.49
C MET A 35 -17.75 0.96 -2.30
N ILE A 36 -17.42 1.19 -3.57
CA ILE A 36 -18.34 1.81 -4.52
C ILE A 36 -19.37 0.74 -4.89
N VAL A 37 -20.63 1.01 -4.56
CA VAL A 37 -21.79 0.20 -4.91
C VAL A 37 -22.59 1.00 -5.92
N ILE A 38 -22.80 0.47 -7.12
CA ILE A 38 -23.58 1.13 -8.17
C ILE A 38 -24.90 0.39 -8.31
N LYS A 39 -26.00 1.14 -8.44
CA LYS A 39 -27.31 0.56 -8.72
C LYS A 39 -27.39 0.24 -10.21
N ASN A 40 -27.73 -1.01 -10.54
CA ASN A 40 -28.06 -1.38 -11.92
C ASN A 40 -29.43 -0.83 -12.33
N GLU A 41 -29.77 -0.94 -13.61
CA GLU A 41 -31.06 -0.56 -14.20
C GLU A 41 -32.26 -1.23 -13.52
N LYS A 42 -32.06 -2.36 -12.86
CA LYS A 42 -33.06 -3.07 -12.04
C LYS A 42 -33.13 -2.62 -10.57
N ASN A 43 -32.47 -1.52 -10.20
CA ASN A 43 -32.28 -1.05 -8.82
C ASN A 43 -31.55 -2.02 -7.87
N GLU A 44 -30.98 -3.09 -8.41
CA GLU A 44 -30.14 -4.02 -7.65
C GLU A 44 -28.78 -3.36 -7.37
N LEU A 45 -28.32 -3.46 -6.13
CA LEU A 45 -27.00 -2.96 -5.71
C LEU A 45 -25.93 -3.91 -6.24
N ILE A 46 -25.33 -3.59 -7.38
CA ILE A 46 -24.24 -4.40 -7.93
C ILE A 46 -22.91 -3.80 -7.46
N PRO A 47 -22.07 -4.60 -6.77
CA PRO A 47 -20.69 -4.20 -6.51
C PRO A 47 -19.93 -4.18 -7.83
N THR A 48 -19.75 -2.99 -8.43
CA THR A 48 -19.18 -2.83 -9.79
C THR A 48 -17.71 -3.23 -9.90
N ARG A 49 -17.02 -3.38 -8.77
CA ARG A 49 -15.63 -3.83 -8.75
C ARG A 49 -15.58 -5.23 -8.14
N THR A 50 -15.39 -6.23 -9.00
CA THR A 50 -15.00 -7.59 -8.63
C THR A 50 -13.87 -7.50 -7.61
N VAL A 51 -14.03 -8.20 -6.49
CA VAL A 51 -13.18 -8.16 -5.29
C VAL A 51 -11.89 -8.96 -5.53
N THR A 52 -11.25 -8.79 -6.67
CA THR A 52 -9.89 -9.24 -6.93
C THR A 52 -8.98 -8.04 -6.69
N GLY A 53 -8.53 -7.89 -5.45
CA GLY A 53 -7.51 -6.89 -5.11
C GLY A 53 -8.05 -5.55 -4.65
N ARG A 54 -8.82 -5.53 -3.55
CA ARG A 54 -8.70 -4.38 -2.64
C ARG A 54 -7.56 -4.66 -1.68
N PRO A 55 -6.46 -3.91 -1.73
CA PRO A 55 -5.42 -4.05 -0.72
C PRO A 55 -6.04 -3.71 0.64
N MET A 56 -5.75 -4.57 1.62
CA MET A 56 -5.94 -4.21 3.00
C MET A 56 -5.18 -2.91 3.26
N CYS A 57 -5.88 -1.86 3.70
CA CYS A 57 -5.25 -0.59 4.03
C CYS A 57 -5.17 -0.51 5.55
N ILE A 58 -3.96 -0.37 6.08
CA ILE A 58 -3.74 -0.16 7.51
C ILE A 58 -3.82 1.34 7.82
N ASP A 59 -4.57 1.72 8.84
CA ASP A 59 -4.66 3.12 9.25
C ASP A 59 -3.46 3.52 10.13
N TYR A 60 -2.40 4.02 9.49
CA TYR A 60 -1.19 4.49 10.16
C TYR A 60 -1.27 5.91 10.73
N ARG A 61 -2.43 6.58 10.76
CA ARG A 61 -2.51 8.00 11.20
C ARG A 61 -1.95 8.25 12.60
N ARG A 62 -2.26 7.36 13.56
CA ARG A 62 -1.73 7.47 14.93
C ARG A 62 -0.22 7.27 14.95
N LEU A 63 0.29 6.31 14.16
CA LEU A 63 1.71 6.02 14.05
C LEU A 63 2.47 7.19 13.41
N ASN A 64 2.00 7.67 12.25
CA ASN A 64 2.62 8.77 11.51
C ASN A 64 2.70 10.07 12.32
N ASN A 65 1.76 10.31 13.23
CA ASN A 65 1.79 11.46 14.14
C ASN A 65 2.82 11.31 15.27
N ALA A 66 3.14 10.08 15.67
CA ALA A 66 4.13 9.79 16.70
C ALA A 66 5.56 9.68 16.14
N THR A 67 5.70 9.35 14.85
CA THR A 67 6.99 9.24 14.17
C THR A 67 7.54 10.63 13.79
N ARG A 68 8.85 10.81 13.93
CA ARG A 68 9.55 12.01 13.45
C ARG A 68 9.63 12.00 11.92
N ASN A 69 9.27 13.10 11.28
CA ASN A 69 9.47 13.27 9.84
C ASN A 69 10.96 13.30 9.51
N ASP A 70 11.38 12.44 8.59
CA ASP A 70 12.70 12.52 7.98
C ASP A 70 12.70 13.56 6.86
N HIS A 71 13.76 14.35 6.78
CA HIS A 71 13.95 15.40 5.78
C HIS A 71 14.89 14.94 4.67
N PHE A 72 14.69 13.71 4.19
CA PHE A 72 15.40 13.23 3.01
C PHE A 72 15.03 14.10 1.80
N LEU A 73 16.04 14.73 1.20
CA LEU A 73 15.85 15.58 0.03
C LEU A 73 15.53 14.69 -1.17
N LEU A 74 14.27 14.73 -1.61
CA LEU A 74 13.91 14.16 -2.91
C LEU A 74 14.60 14.99 -4.00
N PRO A 75 15.31 14.36 -4.95
CA PRO A 75 15.90 15.09 -6.06
C PRO A 75 14.79 15.79 -6.85
N PHE A 76 15.02 17.05 -7.21
CA PHE A 76 14.08 17.80 -8.03
C PHE A 76 13.94 17.14 -9.40
N ILE A 77 12.72 17.15 -9.95
CA ILE A 77 12.43 16.58 -11.27
C ILE A 77 13.33 17.21 -12.33
N ASP A 78 13.54 18.52 -12.27
CA ASP A 78 14.37 19.27 -13.23
C ASP A 78 15.82 18.76 -13.24
N GLN A 79 16.38 18.45 -12.07
CA GLN A 79 17.73 17.89 -11.96
C GLN A 79 17.82 16.49 -12.60
N MET A 80 16.77 15.68 -12.49
CA MET A 80 16.72 14.39 -13.17
C MET A 80 16.59 14.56 -14.68
N LEU A 81 15.76 15.51 -15.14
CA LEU A 81 15.55 15.81 -16.56
C LEU A 81 16.81 16.35 -17.24
N GLU A 82 17.56 17.23 -16.58
CA GLU A 82 18.86 17.71 -17.09
C GLU A 82 19.86 16.56 -17.28
N ARG A 83 19.89 15.60 -16.34
CA ARG A 83 20.75 14.41 -16.46
C ARG A 83 20.32 13.45 -17.55
N LEU A 84 19.03 13.46 -17.90
CA LEU A 84 18.47 12.66 -18.99
C LEU A 84 18.68 13.35 -20.35
N ALA A 85 18.78 14.67 -20.40
CA ALA A 85 18.91 15.43 -21.64
C ALA A 85 20.15 15.01 -22.45
N GLY A 86 19.96 14.80 -23.76
CA GLY A 86 21.03 14.42 -24.68
C GLY A 86 21.21 12.91 -24.88
N HIS A 87 20.49 12.07 -24.13
CA HIS A 87 20.46 10.63 -24.37
C HIS A 87 19.41 10.27 -25.44
N THR A 88 19.72 9.29 -26.29
CA THR A 88 18.86 8.84 -27.40
C THR A 88 17.93 7.69 -27.01
N PHE A 89 18.24 6.97 -25.93
CA PHE A 89 17.47 5.83 -25.43
C PHE A 89 17.28 5.93 -23.92
N TYR A 90 16.08 5.58 -23.46
CA TYR A 90 15.70 5.63 -22.05
C TYR A 90 15.03 4.33 -21.64
N CYS A 91 15.38 3.83 -20.45
CA CYS A 91 14.74 2.68 -19.81
C CYS A 91 14.22 3.11 -18.44
N PHE A 92 12.96 2.82 -18.15
CA PHE A 92 12.35 3.06 -16.84
C PHE A 92 12.06 1.73 -16.16
N LEU A 93 12.47 1.61 -14.90
CA LEU A 93 12.14 0.49 -14.04
C LEU A 93 11.20 0.99 -12.95
N ASP A 94 10.03 0.38 -12.83
CA ASP A 94 9.13 0.64 -11.71
C ASP A 94 9.56 -0.19 -10.50
N GLY A 95 9.76 0.48 -9.37
CA GLY A 95 9.98 -0.16 -8.08
C GLY A 95 8.67 -0.70 -7.50
N TYR A 96 7.94 -1.49 -8.28
CA TYR A 96 6.64 -2.02 -7.88
C TYR A 96 6.78 -2.80 -6.57
N PHE A 97 5.99 -2.45 -5.54
CA PHE A 97 6.13 -2.93 -4.16
C PHE A 97 7.50 -2.69 -3.49
N GLY A 98 8.30 -1.72 -3.95
CA GLY A 98 9.64 -1.44 -3.42
C GLY A 98 9.69 -1.23 -1.90
N TYR A 99 8.62 -0.73 -1.29
CA TYR A 99 8.49 -0.60 0.17
C TYR A 99 8.57 -1.94 0.90
N ASN A 100 8.05 -3.03 0.32
CA ASN A 100 8.03 -4.35 0.95
C ASN A 100 9.39 -5.06 0.88
N HIS A 101 10.35 -4.52 0.12
CA HIS A 101 11.71 -5.07 0.06
C HIS A 101 12.66 -4.41 1.07
N ILE A 102 12.22 -3.36 1.76
CA ILE A 102 13.00 -2.68 2.79
C ILE A 102 12.68 -3.35 4.13
N ALA A 103 13.70 -3.90 4.79
CA ALA A 103 13.56 -4.47 6.11
C ALA A 103 13.21 -3.38 7.14
N VAL A 104 12.27 -3.69 8.03
CA VAL A 104 11.93 -2.84 9.17
C VAL A 104 12.69 -3.37 10.39
N ASP A 105 13.41 -2.49 11.06
CA ASP A 105 14.06 -2.83 12.33
C ASP A 105 13.00 -3.07 13.42
N LEU A 106 13.20 -4.14 14.19
CA LEU A 106 12.33 -4.64 15.25
C LEU A 106 12.65 -4.03 16.62
#